data_AF-A0A356ISI1-F1
#
_entry.id   AF-A0A356ISI1-F1
#
_cell.length_a   1.000
_cell.length_b   1.000
_cell.length_c   1.000
_cell.angle_alpha   90.00
_cell.angle_beta   90.00
_cell.angle_gamma   90.00
#
_symmetry.space_group_name_H-M   'P 1'
#
loop_
_entity.id
_entity.type
_entity.pdbx_description
1 polymer ?
#
loop_
_entity_poly.entity_id
_entity_poly.type
_entity_poly.pdbx_seq_one_letter_code
_entity_poly.pdbx_strand_id
1 'polypeptide(L)' 'VNLTQVMDEFVADAAKGEGEAMTAVAVSMGIAPEDRAHFADAVHANFSSIFVSADTTAEDVLNNIVSVMKADERLSKYVA' A
#
# COMPACT_ATOMS: atom_id res chain seq x y z
N VAL A 1 -17.63 0.53 -9.11
CA VAL A 1 -16.16 0.53 -9.24
C VAL A 1 -15.71 -0.91 -8.99
N ASN A 2 -15.05 -1.58 -9.94
CA ASN A 2 -14.56 -2.95 -9.72
C ASN A 2 -13.33 -2.87 -8.81
N LEU A 3 -13.48 -3.32 -7.56
CA LEU A 3 -12.38 -3.36 -6.59
C LEU A 3 -11.19 -4.17 -7.13
N THR A 4 -11.45 -5.22 -7.91
CA THR A 4 -10.44 -6.07 -8.53
C THR A 4 -9.49 -5.28 -9.44
N GLN A 5 -10.04 -4.41 -10.30
CA GLN A 5 -9.23 -3.62 -11.22
C GLN A 5 -8.36 -2.60 -10.49
N VAL A 6 -8.92 -1.94 -9.47
CA VAL A 6 -8.16 -1.00 -8.63
C VAL A 6 -7.03 -1.72 -7.89
N MET A 7 -7.27 -2.97 -7.46
CA MET A 7 -6.24 -3.80 -6.82
C MET A 7 -5.13 -4.16 -7.81
N ASP A 8 -5.45 -4.60 -9.04
CA ASP A 8 -4.45 -4.92 -10.07
C ASP A 8 -3.58 -3.69 -10.42
N GLU A 9 -4.21 -2.53 -10.59
CA GLU A 9 -3.50 -1.26 -10.83
C GLU A 9 -2.64 -0.87 -9.61
N PHE A 10 -3.17 -1.05 -8.39
CA PHE A 10 -2.43 -0.81 -7.16
C PHE A 10 -1.21 -1.75 -7.03
N VAL A 11 -1.34 -3.03 -7.39
CA VAL A 11 -0.23 -3.98 -7.40
C VAL A 11 0.85 -3.52 -8.36
N ALA A 12 0.47 -3.13 -9.58
CA ALA A 12 1.43 -2.66 -10.58
C ALA A 12 2.16 -1.38 -10.13
N ASP A 13 1.46 -0.46 -9.48
CA ASP A 13 2.03 0.78 -8.95
C ASP A 13 2.91 0.53 -7.72
N ALA A 14 2.47 -0.34 -6.80
CA ALA A 14 3.25 -0.80 -5.65
C ALA A 14 4.55 -1.48 -6.09
N ALA A 15 4.50 -2.28 -7.15
CA ALA A 15 5.68 -2.90 -7.75
C ALA A 15 6.65 -1.89 -8.39
N LYS A 16 6.19 -0.67 -8.72
CA LYS A 16 7.05 0.42 -9.22
C LYS A 16 7.52 1.38 -8.12
N GLY A 17 6.82 1.42 -6.98
CA GLY A 17 7.04 2.44 -5.95
C GLY A 17 6.42 3.79 -6.30
N GLU A 18 5.58 3.85 -7.35
CA GLU A 18 4.91 5.07 -7.79
C GLU A 18 3.65 4.73 -8.58
N GLY A 19 2.67 5.65 -8.57
CA GLY A 19 1.51 5.58 -9.45
C GLY A 19 0.23 6.16 -8.86
N GLU A 20 -0.81 6.23 -9.70
CA GLU A 20 -2.08 6.87 -9.39
C GLU A 20 -2.92 6.05 -8.41
N ALA A 21 -2.95 4.72 -8.57
CA ALA A 21 -3.71 3.83 -7.70
C ALA A 21 -3.09 3.78 -6.30
N MET A 22 -1.76 3.69 -6.23
CA MET A 22 -1.06 3.75 -4.94
C MET A 22 -1.26 5.09 -4.22
N THR A 23 -1.24 6.20 -4.97
CA THR A 23 -1.54 7.53 -4.42
C THR A 23 -2.99 7.61 -3.93
N ALA A 24 -3.95 7.06 -4.68
CA ALA A 24 -5.35 7.05 -4.29
C ALA A 24 -5.58 6.25 -2.99
N VAL A 25 -4.93 5.09 -2.84
CA VAL A 25 -4.98 4.30 -1.60
C VAL A 25 -4.39 5.10 -0.43
N ALA A 26 -3.20 5.69 -0.59
CA ALA A 26 -2.59 6.52 0.44
C ALA A 26 -3.48 7.70 0.86
N VAL A 27 -4.14 8.35 -0.11
CA VAL A 27 -5.12 9.41 0.15
C VAL A 27 -6.34 8.88 0.92
N SER A 28 -6.86 7.71 0.53
CA SER A 28 -8.01 7.09 1.19
C SER A 28 -7.71 6.70 2.64
N MET A 29 -6.45 6.33 2.93
CA MET A 29 -5.94 6.06 4.28
C MET A 29 -5.62 7.34 5.08
N GLY A 30 -5.76 8.53 4.49
CA GLY A 30 -5.46 9.80 5.15
C GLY A 30 -3.97 10.11 5.28
N ILE A 31 -3.10 9.47 4.47
CA ILE A 31 -1.67 9.72 4.49
C ILE A 31 -1.37 11.12 3.93
N ALA A 32 -0.62 11.88 4.71
CA ALA A 32 -0.22 13.24 4.35
C ALA A 32 0.68 13.20 3.10
N PRO A 33 0.57 14.19 2.18
CA PRO A 33 1.34 14.20 0.93
C PRO A 33 2.85 14.09 1.14
N GLU A 34 3.36 14.64 2.25
CA GLU A 34 4.78 14.56 2.66
C GLU A 34 5.25 13.14 3.00
N ASP A 35 4.36 12.26 3.45
CA ASP A 35 4.67 10.87 3.81
C ASP A 35 4.22 9.87 2.73
N ARG A 36 3.55 10.31 1.66
CA ARG A 36 3.12 9.42 0.56
C ARG A 36 4.29 8.80 -0.20
N ALA A 37 5.36 9.56 -0.41
CA ALA A 37 6.58 9.03 -1.02
C ALA A 37 7.20 7.93 -0.14
N HIS A 38 7.20 8.14 1.17
CA HIS A 38 7.69 7.16 2.14
C HIS A 38 6.80 5.91 2.23
N PHE A 39 5.48 6.10 2.17
CA PHE A 39 4.52 5.01 2.06
C PHE A 39 4.74 4.17 0.80
N ALA A 40 4.89 4.82 -0.35
CA ALA A 40 5.13 4.15 -1.62
C ALA A 40 6.44 3.34 -1.60
N ASP A 41 7.51 3.92 -1.04
CA ASP A 41 8.79 3.25 -0.86
C ASP A 41 8.67 2.05 0.10
N ALA A 42 8.02 2.22 1.25
CA ALA A 42 7.80 1.15 2.22
C ALA A 42 6.98 -0.01 1.63
N VAL A 43 5.92 0.30 0.88
CA VAL A 43 5.09 -0.68 0.17
C VAL A 43 5.91 -1.40 -0.91
N HIS A 44 6.70 -0.67 -1.70
CA HIS A 44 7.56 -1.25 -2.72
C HIS A 44 8.65 -2.15 -2.13
N ALA A 45 9.33 -1.70 -1.08
CA ALA A 45 10.36 -2.45 -0.37
C ALA A 45 9.80 -3.72 0.27
N ASN A 46 8.54 -3.69 0.71
CA ASN A 46 7.85 -4.83 1.31
C ASN A 46 6.89 -5.52 0.33
N PHE A 47 6.96 -5.23 -0.97
CA PHE A 47 6.00 -5.71 -1.96
C PHE A 47 5.86 -7.24 -1.94
N SER A 48 6.98 -7.95 -1.81
CA SER A 48 7.01 -9.42 -1.72
C SER A 48 6.36 -9.98 -0.45
N SER A 49 6.36 -9.21 0.64
CA SER A 49 5.69 -9.56 1.90
C SER A 49 4.21 -9.18 1.89
N ILE A 50 3.83 -8.17 1.11
CA ILE A 50 2.45 -7.72 0.96
C ILE A 50 1.68 -8.64 0.00
N PHE A 51 2.31 -9.03 -1.10
CA PHE A 51 1.75 -9.89 -2.14
C PHE A 51 2.43 -11.26 -2.12
N VAL A 52 2.12 -12.05 -1.08
CA VAL A 52 2.72 -13.38 -0.87
C VAL A 52 2.26 -14.40 -1.92
N SER A 53 1.02 -14.27 -2.42
CA SER A 53 0.40 -15.22 -3.34
C SER A 53 -0.54 -14.53 -4.34
N ALA A 54 -0.82 -15.19 -5.47
CA ALA A 54 -1.80 -14.70 -6.44
C ALA A 54 -3.24 -14.67 -5.89
N ASP A 55 -3.52 -15.47 -4.86
CA ASP A 55 -4.81 -15.49 -4.14
C ASP A 55 -4.91 -14.45 -3.02
N THR A 56 -3.88 -13.61 -2.81
CA THR A 56 -3.92 -12.57 -1.76
C THR A 56 -5.10 -11.63 -2.04
N THR A 57 -6.06 -11.61 -1.11
CA THR A 57 -7.26 -10.79 -1.25
C THR A 57 -6.96 -9.32 -0.93
N ALA A 58 -7.87 -8.42 -1.33
CA ALA A 58 -7.79 -7.02 -0.95
C ALA A 58 -7.63 -6.80 0.56
N GLU A 59 -8.30 -7.63 1.36
CA GLU A 59 -8.24 -7.59 2.82
C GLU A 59 -6.87 -8.05 3.34
N ASP A 60 -6.28 -9.09 2.76
CA ASP A 60 -4.92 -9.53 3.10
C ASP A 60 -3.89 -8.48 2.73
N VAL A 61 -3.97 -7.89 1.52
CA VAL A 61 -3.08 -6.81 1.08
C VAL A 61 -3.14 -5.66 2.08
N LEU A 62 -4.35 -5.22 2.47
CA LEU A 62 -4.53 -4.13 3.41
C LEU A 62 -3.94 -4.47 4.79
N ASN A 63 -4.17 -5.68 5.30
CA ASN A 63 -3.58 -6.13 6.57
C ASN A 63 -2.05 -6.16 6.51
N ASN A 64 -1.47 -6.61 5.40
CA ASN A 64 -0.02 -6.63 5.23
C ASN A 64 0.56 -5.22 5.13
N ILE A 65 -0.09 -4.32 4.39
CA ILE A 65 0.29 -2.89 4.33
C ILE A 65 0.23 -2.28 5.73
N VAL A 66 -0.85 -2.51 6.48
CA VAL A 66 -0.98 -2.03 7.86
C VAL A 66 0.15 -2.55 8.75
N SER A 67 0.55 -3.82 8.57
CA SER A 67 1.67 -4.40 9.30
C SER A 67 3.00 -3.71 8.97
N VAL A 68 3.25 -3.45 7.67
CA VAL A 68 4.42 -2.70 7.20
C VAL A 68 4.41 -1.27 7.76
N MET A 69 3.27 -0.59 7.69
CA MET A 69 3.11 0.77 8.22
C MET A 69 3.30 0.83 9.74
N LYS A 70 2.84 -0.19 10.48
CA LYS A 70 3.08 -0.31 11.94
C LYS A 70 4.53 -0.59 12.30
N ALA A 71 5.28 -1.22 11.41
CA ALA A 71 6.73 -1.42 11.58
C ALA A 71 7.52 -0.16 11.25
N ASP A 72 6.93 0.78 10.51
CA ASP A 72 7.56 2.02 10.07
C ASP A 72 7.26 3.18 11.02
N GLU A 73 8.31 3.83 11.55
CA GLU A 73 8.15 4.90 12.54
C GLU A 73 7.39 6.13 12.00
N ARG A 74 7.46 6.40 10.69
CA ARG A 74 6.78 7.55 10.07
C ARG A 74 5.34 7.24 9.72
N LEU A 75 5.06 6.01 9.32
CA LEU A 75 3.73 5.59 8.87
C LEU A 75 2.85 5.04 9.99
N SER A 76 3.43 4.59 11.10
CA SER A 76 2.70 4.02 12.25
C SER A 76 1.62 4.96 12.77
N LYS A 77 1.82 6.27 12.66
CA LYS A 77 0.85 7.31 13.06
C LYS A 77 -0.48 7.27 12.27
N TYR A 78 -0.53 6.59 11.12
CA TYR A 78 -1.72 6.47 10.28
C TYR A 78 -2.53 5.19 10.51
N VAL A 79 -1.94 4.20 11.22
CA VAL A 79 -2.51 2.85 11.37
C VAL A 79 -2.62 2.40 12.83
N ALA A 80 -2.57 3.37 13.75
CA ALA A 80 -2.62 3.17 15.20
C ALA A 80 -3.97 2.61 15.69
#